data_AF-A0A397SEA8-F1
#
_entry.id   AF-A0A397SEA8-F1
#
_cell.length_a   1.000
_cell.length_b   1.000
_cell.length_c   1.000
_cell.angle_alpha   90.00
_cell.angle_beta   90.00
_cell.angle_gamma   90.00
#
_symmetry.space_group_name_H-M   'P 1'
#
loop_
_entity.id
_entity.type
_entity.pdbx_description
1 polymer ?
#
loop_
_entity_poly.entity_id
_entity_poly.type
_entity_poly.pdbx_seq_one_letter_code
_entity_poly.pdbx_strand_id
1 'polypeptide(L)'
;MKVLLSDEEKDIFLDGMSDLTCNGSRNPFVKMAEILPYNPRQLCHYWRNYLDPNVCKDSLNDDEKQYIDNWISINKTDKGGIEWKNLRQDLKEKSDLPPRSTFVTRFNTC
;
A
#
# COMPACT_ATOMS: atom_id res chain seq x y z
N MET A 1 -10.31 7.45 -11.20
CA MET A 1 -10.34 6.21 -12.01
C MET A 1 -9.64 5.11 -11.25
N LYS A 2 -10.37 4.06 -10.88
CA LYS A 2 -9.77 2.83 -10.34
C LYS A 2 -9.12 2.10 -11.52
N VAL A 3 -7.80 2.02 -11.53
CA VAL A 3 -7.08 1.20 -12.52
C VAL A 3 -7.37 -0.24 -12.16
N LEU A 4 -8.10 -0.94 -13.02
CA LEU A 4 -8.33 -2.37 -12.94
C LEU A 4 -7.46 -2.97 -14.04
N LEU A 5 -6.27 -3.44 -13.68
CA LEU A 5 -5.54 -4.39 -14.51
C LEU A 5 -6.41 -5.66 -14.62
N SER A 6 -6.48 -6.25 -15.80
CA SER A 6 -6.98 -7.62 -15.98
C SER A 6 -6.07 -8.60 -15.24
N ASP A 7 -6.54 -9.83 -15.02
CA ASP A 7 -5.74 -10.82 -14.28
C ASP A 7 -4.44 -11.18 -15.03
N GLU A 8 -4.48 -11.24 -16.36
CA GLU A 8 -3.28 -11.44 -17.20
C GLU A 8 -2.29 -10.28 -17.10
N GLU A 9 -2.78 -9.03 -17.14
CA GLU A 9 -1.92 -7.85 -16.98
C GLU A 9 -1.33 -7.73 -15.57
N LYS A 10 -2.04 -8.22 -14.54
CA LYS A 10 -1.51 -8.30 -13.17
C LYS A 10 -0.36 -9.27 -13.08
N ASP A 11 -0.46 -10.44 -13.70
CA ASP A 11 0.60 -11.44 -13.67
C ASP A 11 1.86 -10.92 -14.37
N ILE A 12 1.71 -10.32 -15.56
CA ILE A 12 2.81 -9.64 -16.26
C ILE A 12 3.40 -8.53 -15.40
N PHE A 13 2.56 -7.77 -14.71
CA PHE A 13 3.02 -6.67 -13.87
C PHE A 13 3.79 -7.15 -12.63
N LEU A 14 3.32 -8.23 -11.98
CA LEU A 14 3.96 -8.84 -10.82
C LEU A 14 5.32 -9.44 -11.17
N ASP A 15 5.38 -10.21 -12.26
CA ASP A 15 6.59 -10.86 -12.75
C ASP A 15 7.66 -9.81 -13.12
N GLY A 16 7.28 -8.82 -13.93
CA GLY A 16 8.18 -7.72 -14.29
C GLY A 16 8.64 -6.90 -13.08
N MET A 17 7.78 -6.66 -12.09
CA MET A 17 8.20 -5.96 -10.86
C MET A 17 9.17 -6.79 -10.02
N SER A 18 8.98 -8.12 -9.93
CA SER A 18 9.91 -9.03 -9.26
C SER A 18 11.29 -8.98 -9.91
N ASP A 19 11.34 -9.14 -11.23
CA ASP A 19 12.58 -9.10 -12.01
C ASP A 19 13.30 -7.76 -11.92
N LEU A 20 12.55 -6.65 -12.01
CA LEU A 20 13.13 -5.31 -11.95
C LEU A 20 13.63 -4.97 -10.54
N THR A 21 12.99 -5.51 -9.50
CA THR A 21 13.44 -5.36 -8.09
C THR A 21 14.70 -6.20 -7.84
N CYS A 22 14.74 -7.45 -8.30
CA CYS A 22 15.92 -8.31 -8.23
C CYS A 22 17.12 -7.71 -8.97
N ASN A 23 16.88 -7.06 -10.11
CA ASN A 23 17.91 -6.41 -10.92
C ASN A 23 18.28 -5.00 -10.44
N GLY A 24 17.73 -4.51 -9.33
CA GLY A 24 18.05 -3.20 -8.76
C GLY A 24 17.72 -2.01 -9.67
N SER A 25 16.70 -2.14 -10.54
CA SER A 25 16.33 -1.08 -11.46
C SER A 25 15.83 0.17 -10.71
N ARG A 26 16.38 1.35 -11.05
CA ARG A 26 16.01 2.63 -10.41
C ARG A 26 14.56 3.05 -10.66
N ASN A 27 13.95 2.67 -11.79
CA ASN A 27 12.61 3.09 -12.19
C ASN A 27 11.78 1.92 -12.75
N PRO A 28 11.37 0.96 -11.92
CA PRO A 28 10.67 -0.22 -12.38
C PRO A 28 9.31 0.12 -13.02
N PHE A 29 8.58 1.09 -12.46
CA PHE A 29 7.27 1.52 -12.98
C PHE A 29 7.32 2.18 -14.36
N VAL A 30 8.45 2.82 -14.71
CA VAL A 30 8.60 3.43 -16.04
C VAL A 30 8.77 2.34 -17.08
N LYS A 31 9.61 1.34 -16.80
CA LYS A 31 9.76 0.17 -17.68
C LYS A 31 8.47 -0.63 -17.82
N MET A 32 7.72 -0.79 -16.73
CA MET A 32 6.42 -1.48 -16.81
C MET A 32 5.37 -0.69 -17.59
N ALA A 33 5.46 0.64 -17.63
CA ALA A 33 4.60 1.49 -18.46
C ALA A 33 4.96 1.49 -19.95
N GLU A 34 6.15 0.98 -20.32
CA GLU A 34 6.50 0.73 -21.72
C GLU A 34 5.87 -0.59 -22.21
N ILE A 35 5.58 -1.52 -21.30
CA ILE A 35 5.01 -2.84 -21.58
C ILE A 35 3.48 -2.81 -21.52
N LEU A 36 2.94 -2.12 -20.51
CA LEU A 36 1.50 -2.05 -20.27
C LEU A 36 0.93 -0.69 -20.71
N PRO A 37 -0.33 -0.63 -21.17
CA PRO A 37 -0.97 0.60 -21.63
C PRO A 37 -1.40 1.53 -20.48
N TYR A 38 -0.59 1.66 -19.42
CA TYR A 38 -0.87 2.46 -18.24
C TYR A 38 0.26 3.41 -17.90
N ASN A 39 -0.10 4.55 -17.31
CA ASN A 39 0.87 5.55 -16.87
C ASN A 39 1.72 4.99 -15.70
N PRO A 40 3.04 5.27 -15.63
CA PRO A 40 3.87 4.89 -14.48
C PRO A 40 3.26 5.30 -13.13
N ARG A 41 2.59 6.45 -13.07
CA ARG A 41 1.91 6.92 -11.85
C ARG A 41 0.73 6.03 -11.47
N GLN A 42 -0.01 5.53 -12.45
CA GLN A 42 -1.12 4.59 -12.27
C GLN A 42 -0.61 3.25 -11.75
N LEU A 43 0.46 2.72 -12.37
CA LEU A 43 1.10 1.48 -11.95
C LEU A 43 1.70 1.57 -10.54
N CYS A 44 2.37 2.68 -10.22
CA CYS A 44 2.90 2.92 -8.88
C CYS A 44 1.80 2.99 -7.82
N HIS A 45 0.71 3.70 -8.11
CA HIS A 45 -0.45 3.74 -7.23
C HIS A 45 -1.09 2.36 -7.06
N TYR A 46 -1.23 1.62 -8.17
CA TYR A 46 -1.82 0.28 -8.14
C TYR A 46 -0.97 -0.70 -7.34
N TRP A 47 0.35 -0.70 -7.55
CA TRP A 47 1.30 -1.50 -6.78
C TRP A 47 1.17 -1.25 -5.28
N ARG A 48 1.32 0.01 -4.86
CA ARG A 48 1.31 0.40 -3.44
C ARG A 48 -0.01 0.10 -2.74
N ASN A 49 -1.14 0.17 -3.43
CA ASN A 49 -2.45 -0.02 -2.81
C ASN A 49 -2.97 -1.46 -2.90
N TYR A 50 -2.66 -2.18 -3.98
CA TYR A 50 -3.34 -3.43 -4.32
C TYR A 50 -2.43 -4.62 -4.58
N LEU A 51 -1.14 -4.44 -4.86
CA LEU A 51 -0.23 -5.56 -5.19
C LEU A 51 0.96 -5.70 -4.26
N ASP A 52 1.29 -4.69 -3.45
CA ASP A 52 2.42 -4.77 -2.53
C ASP A 52 2.21 -5.95 -1.55
N PRO A 53 3.07 -6.98 -1.57
CA PRO A 53 2.96 -8.12 -0.67
C PRO A 53 3.18 -7.73 0.79
N ASN A 54 3.79 -6.55 1.05
CA ASN A 54 3.91 -5.96 2.38
C ASN A 54 2.64 -5.23 2.84
N VAL A 55 1.58 -5.29 2.04
CA VAL A 55 0.29 -4.69 2.33
C VAL A 55 -0.73 -5.83 2.43
N CYS A 56 -1.12 -6.17 3.66
CA CYS A 56 -2.12 -7.20 3.89
C CYS A 56 -3.47 -6.73 3.30
N LYS A 57 -4.01 -7.48 2.33
CA LYS A 57 -5.23 -7.10 1.60
C LYS A 57 -6.50 -7.40 2.38
N ASP A 58 -6.37 -8.01 3.55
CA ASP A 58 -7.50 -8.36 4.38
C ASP A 58 -8.12 -7.10 4.99
N SER A 59 -9.45 -7.12 5.11
CA SER A 59 -10.20 -6.10 5.85
C SER A 59 -9.71 -6.08 7.29
N LEU A 60 -9.54 -4.91 7.90
CA LEU A 60 -9.15 -4.79 9.31
C LEU A 60 -10.03 -5.70 10.18
N ASN A 61 -9.40 -6.53 11.01
CA ASN A 61 -10.13 -7.31 12.01
C ASN A 61 -10.67 -6.36 13.08
N ASP A 62 -11.70 -6.77 13.81
CA ASP A 62 -12.33 -5.88 14.79
C ASP A 62 -11.36 -5.46 15.92
N ASP A 63 -10.44 -6.34 16.30
CA ASP A 63 -9.36 -6.03 17.25
C ASP A 63 -8.42 -4.92 16.72
N GLU A 64 -8.09 -4.95 15.43
CA GLU A 64 -7.26 -3.92 14.80
C GLU A 64 -8.00 -2.61 14.67
N LYS A 65 -9.29 -2.63 14.31
CA LYS A 65 -10.14 -1.43 14.29
C LYS A 65 -10.17 -0.78 15.66
N GLN A 66 -10.42 -1.58 16.70
CA GLN A 66 -10.45 -1.08 18.07
C GLN A 66 -9.09 -0.56 18.51
N TYR A 67 -7.99 -1.19 18.11
CA TYR A 67 -6.66 -0.68 18.38
C TYR A 67 -6.40 0.67 17.70
N ILE A 68 -6.81 0.83 16.45
CA ILE A 68 -6.68 2.10 15.71
C ILE A 68 -7.51 3.20 16.38
N ASP A 69 -8.75 2.91 16.73
CA ASP A 69 -9.64 3.89 17.36
C ASP A 69 -9.07 4.33 18.72
N ASN A 70 -8.54 3.38 19.50
CA ASN A 70 -7.85 3.67 20.76
C ASN A 70 -6.54 4.44 20.54
N TRP A 71 -5.75 4.10 19.53
CA TRP A 71 -4.51 4.79 19.24
C TRP A 71 -4.77 6.22 18.78
N ILE A 72 -5.77 6.44 17.93
CA ILE A 72 -6.19 7.76 17.48
C ILE A 72 -6.72 8.59 18.65
N SER A 73 -7.52 8.01 19.55
CA SER A 73 -8.04 8.77 20.70
C SER A 73 -6.92 9.28 21.62
N ILE A 74 -5.79 8.58 21.67
CA ILE A 74 -4.63 8.92 22.51
C ILE A 74 -3.64 9.84 21.79
N ASN A 75 -3.38 9.60 20.49
CA ASN A 75 -2.28 10.24 19.75
C ASN A 75 -2.75 11.27 18.72
N LYS A 76 -4.05 11.57 18.66
CA LYS A 76 -4.56 12.67 17.84
C LYS A 76 -4.04 13.99 18.41
N THR A 77 -3.30 14.72 17.60
CA THR A 77 -2.83 16.06 17.97
C THR A 77 -4.02 17.00 18.17
N ASP A 78 -3.83 18.09 18.94
CA ASP A 78 -4.88 19.09 19.21
C ASP A 78 -5.47 19.73 17.94
N LYS A 79 -4.74 19.64 16.82
CA LYS A 79 -5.17 20.11 15.49
C LYS A 79 -5.92 19.05 14.68
N GLY A 80 -6.17 17.87 15.27
CA GLY A 80 -6.78 16.73 14.61
C GLY A 80 -5.88 15.96 13.64
N GLY A 81 -4.58 16.27 13.62
CA GLY A 81 -3.60 15.55 12.81
C GLY A 81 -3.30 14.17 13.40
N ILE A 82 -3.32 13.15 12.55
CA ILE A 82 -3.01 11.77 12.92
C ILE A 82 -1.69 11.40 12.27
N GLU A 83 -0.70 11.04 13.08
CA GLU A 83 0.61 10.56 12.61
C GLU A 83 0.53 9.09 12.20
N TRP A 84 -0.10 8.85 11.05
CA TRP A 84 -0.32 7.50 10.54
C TRP A 84 0.96 6.68 10.35
N LYS A 85 2.13 7.33 10.18
CA LYS A 85 3.43 6.64 10.12
C LYS A 85 3.74 5.89 11.42
N ASN A 86 3.52 6.52 12.57
CA ASN A 86 3.79 5.92 13.88
C ASN A 86 2.77 4.81 14.13
N LEU A 87 1.48 5.07 13.87
CA LEU A 87 0.45 4.03 13.96
C LEU A 87 0.78 2.78 13.12
N ARG A 88 1.34 2.96 11.93
CA ARG A 88 1.75 1.84 11.07
C ARG A 88 2.93 1.05 11.66
N GLN A 89 3.86 1.73 12.31
CA GLN A 89 4.98 1.09 12.99
C GLN A 89 4.50 0.34 14.24
N ASP A 90 3.68 0.96 15.07
CA ASP A 90 3.11 0.34 16.27
C ASP A 90 2.27 -0.89 15.93
N LEU A 91 1.51 -0.85 14.83
CA LEU A 91 0.76 -2.00 14.32
C LEU A 91 1.67 -3.13 13.84
N LYS A 92 2.80 -2.83 13.21
CA LYS A 92 3.80 -3.84 12.81
C LYS A 92 4.51 -4.46 14.00
N GLU A 93 4.68 -3.69 15.07
CA GLU A 93 5.31 -4.18 16.30
C GLU A 93 4.33 -5.00 17.15
N LYS A 94 3.03 -4.69 17.08
CA LYS A 94 2.00 -5.31 17.90
C LYS A 94 1.29 -6.49 17.24
N SER A 95 1.14 -6.45 15.93
CA SER A 95 0.73 -7.61 15.12
C SER A 95 1.99 -8.09 14.41
N ASP A 96 2.33 -9.37 14.52
CA ASP A 96 3.39 -9.99 13.70
C ASP A 96 3.04 -10.00 12.18
N LEU A 97 2.18 -9.09 11.73
CA LEU A 97 1.57 -9.02 10.42
C LEU A 97 1.90 -7.69 9.71
N PRO A 98 2.04 -7.72 8.38
CA PRO A 98 2.27 -6.52 7.60
C PRO A 98 1.04 -5.58 7.62
N PRO A 99 1.25 -4.26 7.56
CA PRO A 99 0.19 -3.26 7.67
C PRO A 99 -0.79 -3.32 6.49
N ARG A 100 -2.10 -3.33 6.79
CA ARG A 100 -3.18 -3.61 5.83
C ARG A 100 -3.46 -2.50 4.79
N SER A 101 -3.99 -2.88 3.64
CA SER A 101 -4.32 -2.03 2.46
C SER A 101 -5.25 -0.87 2.79
N THR A 102 -6.21 -1.08 3.69
CA THR A 102 -7.17 -0.06 4.15
C THR A 102 -6.49 1.17 4.75
N PHE A 103 -5.28 1.02 5.32
CA PHE A 103 -4.49 2.16 5.78
C PHE A 103 -3.97 2.98 4.60
N VAL A 104 -3.40 2.33 3.58
CA VAL A 104 -2.70 2.98 2.45
C VAL A 104 -3.61 3.90 1.65
N THR A 105 -4.90 3.56 1.51
CA THR A 105 -5.85 4.40 0.76
C THR A 105 -6.15 5.74 1.45
N ARG A 106 -6.01 5.82 2.79
CA ARG A 106 -6.20 7.06 3.58
C ARG A 106 -4.95 7.96 3.62
N PHE A 107 -3.80 7.49 3.14
CA PHE A 107 -2.52 8.21 3.16
C PHE A 107 -2.30 9.15 1.96
N ASN A 108 -3.08 9.05 0.87
CA ASN A 108 -2.84 9.81 -0.37
C ASN A 108 -3.77 11.04 -0.57
N THR A 109 -4.48 11.48 0.47
CA THR A 109 -5.33 12.69 0.45
C THR A 109 -4.74 13.89 1.20
N CYS A 110 -3.42 13.98 1.34
CA CYS A 110 -2.73 15.21 1.71
C CYS A 110 -1.89 15.71 0.53
#